data_AF-A0A7V1ID72-F1
#
_entry.id   AF-A0A7V1ID72-F1
#
_cell.length_a   1.000
_cell.length_b   1.000
_cell.length_c   1.000
_cell.angle_alpha   90.00
_cell.angle_beta   90.00
_cell.angle_gamma   90.00
#
_symmetry.space_group_name_H-M   'P 1'
#
loop_
_entity.id
_entity.type
_entity.pdbx_description
1 polymer ?
#
loop_
_entity_poly.entity_id
_entity_poly.type
_entity_poly.pdbx_seq_one_letter_code
_entity_poly.pdbx_strand_id
1 'polypeptide(L)'
;MAREKIVFKGIDIPGNTELKVYEEHGGYETWKRILKDKIPPGEVIEIVKKSGLRGRGGAGFPTGLKWSFVPQDTGKPNYLLC
;
A
#
# COMPACT_ATOMS: atom_id res chain seq x y z
N MET A 1 19.80 1.16 -18.70
CA MET A 1 19.13 0.37 -17.65
C MET A 1 17.65 0.27 -18.00
N ALA A 2 17.08 -0.92 -18.06
CA ALA A 2 15.65 -1.10 -18.35
C ALA A 2 14.80 -0.56 -17.18
N ARG A 3 13.68 0.09 -17.48
CA ARG A 3 12.74 0.57 -16.45
C ARG A 3 11.88 -0.59 -15.96
N GLU A 4 11.88 -0.83 -14.65
CA GLU A 4 10.98 -1.80 -14.02
C GLU A 4 9.61 -1.14 -13.74
N LYS A 5 8.52 -1.78 -14.16
CA LYS A 5 7.15 -1.39 -13.80
C LYS A 5 6.81 -1.99 -12.43
N ILE A 6 6.75 -1.17 -11.38
CA ILE A 6 6.32 -1.61 -10.04
C ILE A 6 4.80 -1.43 -9.86
N VAL A 7 4.30 -0.19 -9.93
CA VAL A 7 2.86 0.11 -9.76
C VAL A 7 2.03 -0.39 -10.95
N PHE A 8 2.56 -0.22 -12.17
CA PHE A 8 1.94 -0.71 -13.39
C PHE A 8 2.36 -2.15 -13.74
N LYS A 9 2.82 -2.92 -12.74
CA LYS A 9 3.09 -4.34 -12.93
C LYS A 9 1.77 -5.02 -13.29
N GLY A 10 1.71 -5.63 -14.47
CA GLY A 10 0.51 -6.31 -14.95
C GLY A 10 -0.54 -5.43 -15.65
N ILE A 11 -0.25 -4.14 -15.93
CA ILE A 11 -1.20 -3.27 -16.65
C ILE A 11 -1.63 -3.84 -18.02
N ASP A 12 -0.73 -4.60 -18.67
CA ASP A 12 -0.95 -5.15 -20.01
C ASP A 12 -1.54 -6.58 -19.98
N ILE A 13 -1.87 -7.13 -18.80
CA ILE A 13 -2.47 -8.46 -18.67
C ILE A 13 -3.93 -8.40 -19.13
N PRO A 14 -4.35 -9.21 -20.12
CA PRO A 14 -5.74 -9.26 -20.56
C PRO A 14 -6.69 -9.60 -19.40
N GLY A 15 -7.77 -8.83 -19.25
CA GLY A 15 -8.76 -9.08 -18.21
C GLY A 15 -8.32 -8.73 -16.79
N ASN A 16 -7.19 -8.04 -16.56
CA ASN A 16 -6.69 -7.69 -15.22
C ASN A 16 -7.62 -6.76 -14.41
N THR A 17 -8.67 -6.23 -15.03
CA THR A 17 -9.77 -5.53 -14.34
C THR A 17 -10.72 -6.48 -13.62
N GLU A 18 -10.70 -7.77 -13.95
CA GLU A 18 -11.49 -8.81 -13.29
C GLU A 18 -10.78 -9.30 -12.02
N LEU A 19 -11.55 -9.44 -10.93
CA LEU A 19 -11.01 -9.85 -9.63
C LEU A 19 -10.24 -11.17 -9.71
N LYS A 20 -10.80 -12.16 -10.43
CA LYS A 20 -10.19 -13.48 -10.58
C LYS A 20 -8.81 -13.40 -11.25
N VAL A 21 -8.70 -12.65 -12.35
CA VAL A 21 -7.43 -12.46 -13.07
C VAL A 21 -6.43 -11.73 -12.18
N TYR A 22 -6.86 -10.71 -11.43
CA TYR A 22 -5.99 -9.99 -10.49
C TYR A 22 -5.44 -10.93 -9.40
N GLU A 23 -6.29 -11.78 -8.81
CA GLU A 23 -5.89 -12.75 -7.79
C GLU A 23 -4.96 -13.85 -8.34
N GLU A 24 -5.20 -14.37 -9.55
CA GLU A 24 -4.33 -15.34 -10.23
C GLU A 24 -2.90 -14.80 -10.45
N HIS A 25 -2.75 -13.48 -10.56
CA HIS A 25 -1.46 -12.80 -10.73
C HIS A 25 -0.90 -12.23 -9.41
N GLY A 26 -1.36 -12.72 -8.26
CA GLY A 26 -0.84 -12.39 -6.93
C GLY A 26 -1.51 -11.19 -6.26
N GLY A 27 -2.62 -10.70 -6.83
CA GLY A 27 -3.47 -9.69 -6.22
C GLY A 27 -3.93 -10.10 -4.82
N TYR A 28 -3.94 -9.14 -3.90
CA TYR A 28 -4.30 -9.33 -2.48
C TYR A 28 -3.45 -10.28 -1.64
N GLU A 29 -2.42 -10.95 -2.17
CA GLU A 29 -1.59 -11.87 -1.36
C GLU A 29 -0.99 -11.20 -0.12
N THR A 30 -0.41 -10.01 -0.29
CA THR A 30 0.17 -9.25 0.82
C THR A 30 -0.90 -8.81 1.82
N TRP A 31 -2.10 -8.44 1.36
CA TRP A 31 -3.22 -8.07 2.23
C TRP A 31 -3.71 -9.27 3.06
N LYS A 32 -3.92 -10.41 2.39
CA LYS A 32 -4.30 -11.68 3.04
C LYS A 32 -3.27 -12.09 4.08
N ARG A 33 -1.97 -11.95 3.79
CA ARG A 33 -0.88 -12.20 4.74
C ARG A 33 -0.94 -11.27 5.96
N ILE A 34 -1.06 -9.95 5.75
CA ILE A 34 -1.16 -8.97 6.84
C ILE A 34 -2.31 -9.32 7.80
N LEU A 35 -3.48 -9.67 7.26
CA LEU A 35 -4.63 -10.07 8.06
C LEU A 35 -4.43 -11.40 8.79
N LYS A 36 -3.90 -12.41 8.08
CA LYS A 36 -3.66 -13.75 8.63
C LYS A 36 -2.66 -13.73 9.78
N ASP A 37 -1.53 -13.05 9.55
CA ASP A 37 -0.41 -12.99 10.50
C ASP A 37 -0.62 -11.90 11.56
N LYS A 38 -1.72 -11.15 11.47
CA LYS A 38 -2.08 -10.05 12.37
C LYS A 38 -0.95 -9.04 12.54
N ILE A 39 -0.33 -8.65 11.42
CA ILE A 39 0.77 -7.70 11.40
C ILE A 39 0.27 -6.35 11.98
N PRO A 40 0.91 -5.81 13.03
CA PRO A 40 0.43 -4.61 13.68
C PRO A 40 0.57 -3.37 12.78
N PRO A 41 -0.35 -2.39 12.87
CA PRO A 41 -0.30 -1.18 12.03
C PRO A 41 1.03 -0.43 12.12
N GLY A 42 1.65 -0.40 13.30
CA GLY A 42 2.96 0.23 13.51
C GLY A 42 4.07 -0.40 12.66
N GLU A 43 4.05 -1.73 12.47
CA GLU A 43 5.04 -2.41 11.63
C GLU A 43 4.85 -2.08 10.15
N VAL A 44 3.60 -1.98 9.68
CA VAL A 44 3.28 -1.52 8.31
C VAL A 44 3.78 -0.09 8.08
N ILE A 45 3.59 0.80 9.06
CA ILE A 45 4.12 2.18 9.00
C ILE A 45 5.65 2.17 8.88
N GLU A 46 6.35 1.36 9.67
CA GLU A 46 7.81 1.27 9.61
C GLU A 46 8.32 0.69 8.29
N ILE A 47 7.63 -0.30 7.71
CA ILE A 47 7.94 -0.81 6.37
C ILE A 47 7.84 0.31 5.33
N VAL A 48 6.79 1.13 5.38
CA VAL A 48 6.59 2.24 4.43
C VAL A 48 7.55 3.41 4.69
N LYS A 49 7.96 3.66 5.93
CA LYS A 49 9.05 4.61 6.22
C LYS A 49 10.37 4.13 5.61
N LYS A 50 10.72 2.86 5.84
CA LYS A 50 11.97 2.25 5.33
C LYS A 50 12.02 2.17 3.80
N SER A 51 10.88 2.04 3.12
CA SER A 51 10.83 2.03 1.66
C SER A 51 11.17 3.39 1.03
N GLY A 52 11.15 4.48 1.80
CA GLY A 52 11.37 5.82 1.29
C GLY A 52 10.24 6.33 0.38
N LEU A 53 9.04 5.74 0.45
CA LEU A 53 7.90 6.20 -0.34
C LEU A 53 7.58 7.66 -0.03
N ARG A 54 7.57 8.48 -1.08
CA ARG A 54 7.16 9.89 -1.05
C ARG A 54 5.80 10.07 -1.70
N GLY A 55 5.02 11.02 -1.20
CA GLY A 55 3.72 11.37 -1.76
C GLY A 55 3.82 11.74 -3.25
N ARG A 56 3.04 11.05 -4.09
CA ARG A 56 3.07 11.20 -5.55
C ARG A 56 2.10 12.24 -6.11
N GLY A 57 1.36 12.95 -5.26
CA GLY A 57 0.49 14.07 -5.63
C GLY A 57 1.20 15.42 -5.84
N GLY A 58 2.54 15.45 -5.85
CA GLY A 58 3.34 16.66 -6.12
C GLY A 58 4.19 17.13 -4.94
N ALA A 59 3.62 17.23 -3.73
CA ALA A 59 4.33 17.76 -2.56
C ALA A 59 5.53 16.92 -2.09
N GLY A 60 5.55 15.62 -2.41
CA GLY A 60 6.71 14.76 -2.12
C GLY A 60 6.98 14.52 -0.63
N PHE A 61 6.00 14.71 0.26
CA PHE A 61 6.16 14.45 1.69
C PHE A 61 6.37 12.94 1.96
N PRO A 62 7.25 12.52 2.88
CA PRO A 62 7.45 11.10 3.20
C PRO A 62 6.17 10.43 3.72
N THR A 63 5.66 9.44 2.98
CA THR A 63 4.34 8.83 3.24
C THR A 63 4.30 8.13 4.61
N GLY A 64 5.31 7.34 4.95
CA GLY A 64 5.36 6.65 6.24
C GLY A 64 5.41 7.60 7.45
N LEU A 65 6.08 8.74 7.31
CA LEU A 65 6.09 9.78 8.34
C LEU A 65 4.71 10.45 8.47
N LYS A 66 4.07 10.78 7.33
CA LYS A 66 2.71 11.33 7.33
C LYS A 66 1.73 10.41 8.06
N TRP A 67 1.80 9.11 7.83
CA TRP A 67 0.93 8.13 8.49
C TRP A 67 1.16 8.08 10.01
N SER A 68 2.40 8.23 10.47
CA SER A 68 2.69 8.24 11.91
C SER A 68 2.15 9.45 12.68
N PHE A 69 1.67 10.49 11.99
CA PHE A 69 1.02 11.63 12.62
C PHE A 69 -0.48 11.40 12.87
N VAL A 70 -1.08 10.36 12.29
CA VAL A 70 -2.51 10.05 12.50
C VAL A 70 -2.68 9.57 13.95
N PRO A 71 -3.49 10.25 14.77
CA PRO A 71 -3.72 9.85 16.16
C PRO A 71 -4.31 8.45 16.26
N GLN A 72 -3.71 7.61 17.10
CA GLN A 72 -4.22 6.28 17.42
C GLN A 72 -5.10 6.33 18.67
N ASP A 73 -6.01 5.36 18.81
CA ASP A 73 -6.78 5.11 20.04
C ASP A 73 -7.58 6.31 20.58
N THR A 74 -7.98 7.23 19.71
CA THR A 74 -8.73 8.43 20.10
C THR A 74 -10.22 8.19 20.36
N GLY A 75 -10.72 6.98 20.06
CA GLY A 75 -12.16 6.67 20.07
C GLY A 75 -12.97 7.39 18.98
N LYS A 76 -12.33 8.15 18.10
CA LYS A 76 -12.96 8.88 16.99
C LYS A 76 -12.80 8.12 15.67
N PRO A 77 -13.72 8.31 14.70
CA PRO A 77 -13.56 7.71 13.38
C PRO A 77 -12.34 8.28 12.65
N ASN A 78 -11.65 7.40 11.91
CA ASN A 78 -10.60 7.77 10.96
C ASN A 78 -11.17 7.72 9.54
N TYR A 79 -10.74 8.64 8.69
CA TYR A 79 -11.14 8.72 7.29
C TYR A 79 -9.94 8.54 6.36
N LEU A 80 -10.14 7.84 5.26
CA LEU A 80 -9.16 7.65 4.20
C LEU A 80 -9.65 8.39 2.94
N LEU A 81 -8.82 9.27 2.40
CA LEU A 81 -9.05 9.98 1.14
C LEU A 81 -7.91 9.62 0.17
N CYS A 82 -8.28 9.20 -1.04
CA CYS A 82 -7.35 8.88 -2.12
C CYS A 82 -7.07 10.12 -2.97
#